data_AF-A0A8T6SGC8-F1
#
_entry.id   AF-A0A8T6SGC8-F1
#
_cell.length_a   1.000
_cell.length_b   1.000
_cell.length_c   1.000
_cell.angle_alpha   90.00
_cell.angle_beta   90.00
_cell.angle_gamma   90.00
#
_symmetry.space_group_name_H-M   'P 1'
#
loop_
_entity.id
_entity.type
_entity.pdbx_description
1 polymer ?
#
loop_
_entity_poly.entity_id
_entity_poly.type
_entity_poly.pdbx_seq_one_letter_code
_entity_poly.pdbx_strand_id
1 'polypeptide(L)'
;MFKEEILENERRREIYRFIEKSPGVHFRKIERSLKMPHSSLEYHLNYMVRKKIVSREKNGRYKRYFVRPLDFDDKRILSALRQKRMREIVLRVLLNRKARYQVLLNALRIPSSTLSLYLKYLVDRNILKRHRIGRENVYTVQDEDRVAKVLISYKSSFVDRLVDKVLNTWMETRFRESRKDNVVEIQEVKVNALTPPRSRNSTQLLSEFCSLASP
;
A
#
# COMPACT_ATOMS: atom_id res chain seq x y z
N MET A 1 1.44 3.99 -0.71
CA MET A 1 2.84 3.93 -0.26
C MET A 1 3.71 3.32 -1.34
N PHE A 2 3.61 3.83 -2.56
CA PHE A 2 3.68 2.97 -3.73
C PHE A 2 4.98 3.10 -4.54
N LYS A 3 5.08 3.95 -5.57
CA LYS A 3 6.38 4.34 -6.18
C LYS A 3 7.59 4.50 -5.21
N GLU A 4 7.80 5.37 -4.20
CA GLU A 4 9.12 5.45 -3.49
C GLU A 4 9.57 4.20 -2.73
N GLU A 5 8.67 3.46 -2.09
CA GLU A 5 9.01 2.16 -1.51
C GLU A 5 9.45 1.17 -2.62
N ILE A 6 9.32 1.60 -3.88
CA ILE A 6 9.70 1.04 -5.19
C ILE A 6 10.59 2.01 -6.03
N LEU A 7 11.04 3.17 -5.53
CA LEU A 7 11.93 4.10 -6.25
C LEU A 7 13.23 4.37 -5.49
N GLU A 8 13.27 4.19 -4.17
CA GLU A 8 14.53 4.21 -3.40
C GLU A 8 15.36 2.96 -3.70
N ASN A 9 14.71 1.81 -3.86
CA ASN A 9 15.31 0.70 -4.57
C ASN A 9 15.22 0.95 -6.08
N GLU A 10 16.35 1.26 -6.70
CA GLU A 10 16.45 1.58 -8.12
C GLU A 10 15.96 0.45 -9.05
N ARG A 11 16.08 -0.82 -8.64
CA ARG A 11 15.56 -1.95 -9.41
C ARG A 11 14.04 -1.93 -9.50
N ARG A 12 13.37 -1.56 -8.42
CA ARG A 12 11.91 -1.39 -8.39
C ARG A 12 11.48 -0.21 -9.30
N ARG A 13 12.32 0.83 -9.45
CA ARG A 13 12.13 1.98 -10.37
C ARG A 13 12.23 1.56 -11.82
N GLU A 14 13.22 0.75 -12.16
CA GLU A 14 13.39 0.14 -13.48
C GLU A 14 12.15 -0.71 -13.84
N ILE A 15 11.73 -1.62 -12.95
CA ILE A 15 10.57 -2.49 -13.16
C ILE A 15 9.29 -1.68 -13.40
N TYR A 16 9.00 -0.68 -12.55
CA TYR A 16 7.82 0.17 -12.73
C TYR A 16 7.86 0.87 -14.11
N ARG A 17 8.97 1.53 -14.46
CA ARG A 17 9.11 2.26 -15.73
C ARG A 17 9.00 1.32 -16.95
N PHE A 18 9.48 0.09 -16.83
CA PHE A 18 9.42 -0.90 -17.89
C PHE A 18 7.99 -1.39 -18.13
N ILE A 19 7.20 -1.61 -17.07
CA ILE A 19 5.77 -1.98 -17.18
C ILE A 19 4.93 -0.78 -17.66
N GLU A 20 5.27 0.45 -17.25
CA GLU A 20 4.64 1.69 -17.73
C GLU A 20 4.85 1.88 -19.24
N LYS A 21 6.06 1.57 -19.75
CA LYS A 21 6.40 1.57 -21.19
C LYS A 21 5.94 0.32 -21.96
N SER A 22 5.47 -0.72 -21.28
CA SER A 22 5.03 -1.97 -21.91
C SER A 22 3.97 -2.67 -21.04
N PRO A 23 2.72 -2.20 -21.05
CA PRO A 23 1.63 -2.83 -20.31
C PRO A 23 1.39 -4.28 -20.74
N GLY A 24 0.98 -5.13 -19.82
CA GLY A 24 0.72 -6.55 -20.06
C GLY A 24 1.98 -7.41 -20.22
N VAL A 25 3.17 -6.86 -19.94
CA VAL A 25 4.44 -7.55 -20.11
C VAL A 25 4.57 -8.79 -19.22
N HIS A 26 5.14 -9.86 -19.79
CA HIS A 26 5.38 -11.12 -19.10
C HIS A 26 6.65 -11.09 -18.26
N PHE A 27 6.64 -11.75 -17.09
CA PHE A 27 7.77 -11.86 -16.14
C PHE A 27 9.14 -12.03 -16.82
N ARG A 28 9.32 -13.07 -17.66
CA ARG A 28 10.60 -13.38 -18.32
C ARG A 28 11.10 -12.28 -19.28
N LYS A 29 10.22 -11.39 -19.77
CA LYS A 29 10.63 -10.24 -20.58
C LYS A 29 11.18 -9.12 -19.68
N ILE A 30 10.58 -8.89 -18.50
CA ILE A 30 11.12 -7.96 -17.48
C ILE A 30 12.50 -8.44 -17.00
N GLU A 31 12.60 -9.72 -16.67
CA GLU A 31 13.80 -10.41 -16.20
C GLU A 31 15.00 -10.23 -17.16
N ARG A 32 14.77 -10.51 -18.45
CA ARG A 32 15.77 -10.36 -19.51
C ARG A 32 16.13 -8.89 -19.78
N SER A 33 15.13 -8.02 -19.94
CA SER A 33 15.36 -6.62 -20.31
C SER A 33 16.01 -5.78 -19.20
N LEU A 34 15.81 -6.13 -17.93
CA LEU A 34 16.43 -5.43 -16.79
C LEU A 34 17.63 -6.19 -16.19
N LYS A 35 18.05 -7.31 -16.80
CA LYS A 35 19.16 -8.18 -16.37
C LYS A 35 19.11 -8.49 -14.87
N MET A 36 17.94 -8.88 -14.38
CA MET A 36 17.63 -8.93 -12.94
C MET A 36 17.44 -10.38 -12.44
N PRO A 37 18.00 -10.79 -11.29
CA PRO A 37 17.82 -12.15 -10.77
C PRO A 37 16.36 -12.50 -10.48
N HIS A 38 15.94 -13.72 -10.84
CA HIS A 38 14.56 -14.22 -10.74
C HIS A 38 13.89 -13.90 -9.39
N SER A 39 14.52 -14.34 -8.29
CA SER A 39 14.00 -14.19 -6.93
C SER A 39 13.89 -12.73 -6.49
N SER A 40 14.79 -11.86 -6.96
CA SER A 40 14.76 -10.42 -6.67
C SER A 40 13.59 -9.75 -7.41
N LEU A 41 13.42 -10.08 -8.70
CA LEU A 41 12.32 -9.59 -9.51
C LEU A 41 10.96 -10.09 -9.00
N GLU A 42 10.83 -11.35 -8.59
CA GLU A 42 9.59 -11.86 -8.00
C GLU A 42 9.30 -11.23 -6.63
N TYR A 43 10.30 -11.08 -5.75
CA TYR A 43 10.15 -10.33 -4.50
C TYR A 43 9.64 -8.90 -4.77
N HIS A 44 10.25 -8.19 -5.71
CA HIS A 44 9.86 -6.83 -6.08
C HIS A 44 8.45 -6.77 -6.68
N LEU A 45 8.10 -7.65 -7.62
CA LEU A 45 6.77 -7.68 -8.25
C LEU A 45 5.66 -8.07 -7.26
N ASN A 46 5.87 -9.09 -6.43
CA ASN A 46 4.89 -9.48 -5.41
C ASN A 46 4.68 -8.36 -4.39
N TYR A 47 5.75 -7.64 -4.02
CA TYR A 47 5.67 -6.43 -3.21
C TYR A 47 4.83 -5.34 -3.91
N MET A 48 5.05 -5.05 -5.20
CA MET A 48 4.27 -4.07 -5.97
C MET A 48 2.78 -4.44 -6.12
N VAL A 49 2.48 -5.74 -6.15
CA VAL A 49 1.12 -6.28 -6.29
C VAL A 49 0.36 -6.22 -4.96
N ARG A 50 0.97 -6.64 -3.82
CA ARG A 50 0.37 -6.46 -2.48
C ARG A 50 0.01 -4.99 -2.23
N LYS A 51 0.89 -4.09 -2.64
CA LYS A 51 0.74 -2.64 -2.52
C LYS A 51 -0.17 -2.00 -3.62
N LYS A 52 -0.92 -2.78 -4.42
CA LYS A 52 -1.94 -2.29 -5.40
C LYS A 52 -1.43 -1.28 -6.44
N ILE A 53 -0.18 -1.41 -6.86
CA ILE A 53 0.55 -0.47 -7.75
C ILE A 53 0.59 -0.98 -9.17
N VAL A 54 0.91 -2.27 -9.27
CA VAL A 54 0.90 -3.07 -10.48
C VAL A 54 -0.12 -4.19 -10.26
N SER A 55 -1.04 -4.39 -11.20
CA SER A 55 -1.86 -5.60 -11.22
C SER A 55 -1.05 -6.77 -11.79
N ARG A 56 -1.38 -7.98 -11.36
CA ARG A 56 -0.86 -9.23 -11.92
C ARG A 56 -2.02 -10.08 -12.36
N GLU A 57 -2.07 -10.40 -13.64
CA GLU A 57 -3.10 -11.25 -14.25
C GLU A 57 -2.49 -12.57 -14.71
N LYS A 58 -3.26 -13.65 -14.60
CA LYS A 58 -2.94 -14.90 -15.31
C LYS A 58 -3.56 -14.83 -16.69
N ASN A 59 -2.74 -14.96 -17.73
CA ASN A 59 -3.21 -15.25 -19.09
C ASN A 59 -2.63 -16.61 -19.48
N GLY A 60 -3.49 -17.64 -19.51
CA GLY A 60 -3.08 -19.04 -19.60
C GLY A 60 -2.07 -19.42 -18.52
N ARG A 61 -0.93 -19.98 -18.94
CA ARG A 61 0.17 -20.41 -18.05
C ARG A 61 1.06 -19.26 -17.54
N TYR A 62 0.80 -18.00 -17.91
CA TYR A 62 1.76 -16.89 -17.77
C TYR A 62 1.27 -15.71 -16.91
N LYS A 63 2.20 -15.11 -16.14
CA LYS A 63 1.97 -13.92 -15.28
C LYS A 63 2.20 -12.62 -16.09
N ARG A 64 1.13 -11.89 -16.43
CA ARG A 64 1.20 -10.55 -17.07
C ARG A 64 1.08 -9.44 -16.02
N TYR A 65 1.70 -8.29 -16.26
CA TYR A 65 1.75 -7.17 -15.32
C TYR A 65 1.36 -5.83 -15.97
N PHE A 66 0.61 -4.99 -15.26
CA PHE A 66 0.16 -3.67 -15.72
C PHE A 66 0.25 -2.64 -14.59
N VAL A 67 0.57 -1.37 -14.89
CA VAL A 67 0.48 -0.28 -13.91
C VAL A 67 -0.99 0.10 -13.66
N ARG A 68 -1.38 0.29 -12.40
CA ARG A 68 -2.74 0.75 -12.05
C ARG A 68 -2.85 2.28 -12.21
N PRO A 69 -3.86 2.80 -12.94
CA PRO A 69 -4.07 4.24 -13.09
C PRO A 69 -4.50 4.92 -11.78
N LEU A 70 -4.48 6.26 -11.77
CA LEU A 70 -5.05 7.05 -10.68
C LEU A 70 -6.59 7.05 -10.71
N ASP A 71 -7.18 6.79 -9.55
CA ASP A 71 -8.61 6.99 -9.30
C ASP A 71 -8.94 8.46 -8.93
N PHE A 72 -10.19 8.73 -8.53
CA PHE A 72 -10.66 10.09 -8.23
C PHE A 72 -9.98 10.70 -6.99
N ASP A 73 -9.88 9.96 -5.90
CA ASP A 73 -9.24 10.45 -4.68
C ASP A 73 -7.73 10.61 -4.85
N ASP A 74 -7.10 9.73 -5.62
CA ASP A 74 -5.70 9.88 -5.95
C ASP A 74 -5.44 11.24 -6.63
N LYS A 75 -6.30 11.62 -7.59
CA LYS A 75 -6.24 12.93 -8.28
C LYS A 75 -6.54 14.09 -7.32
N ARG A 76 -7.52 13.94 -6.41
CA ARG A 76 -7.88 14.90 -5.35
C ARG A 76 -6.69 15.17 -4.42
N ILE A 77 -6.03 14.12 -3.96
CA ILE A 77 -4.81 14.18 -3.14
C ILE A 77 -3.67 14.81 -3.95
N LEU A 78 -3.50 14.45 -5.22
CA LEU A 78 -2.42 14.94 -6.10
C LEU A 78 -2.50 16.46 -6.29
N SER A 79 -3.72 16.97 -6.47
CA SER A 79 -4.00 18.40 -6.61
C SER A 79 -3.54 19.19 -5.38
N ALA A 80 -3.83 18.70 -4.17
CA ALA A 80 -3.37 19.33 -2.93
C ALA A 80 -1.85 19.24 -2.74
N LEU A 81 -1.25 18.07 -2.96
CA LEU A 81 0.18 17.83 -2.73
C LEU A 81 1.11 18.45 -3.79
N ARG A 82 0.54 18.93 -4.91
CA ARG A 82 1.23 19.82 -5.85
C ARG A 82 1.57 21.17 -5.21
N GLN A 83 0.73 21.67 -4.30
CA GLN A 83 0.98 22.93 -3.60
C GLN A 83 1.99 22.71 -2.47
N LYS A 84 3.19 23.31 -2.59
CA LYS A 84 4.32 23.10 -1.67
C LYS A 84 3.94 23.23 -0.19
N ARG A 85 3.20 24.27 0.19
CA ARG A 85 2.81 24.50 1.60
C ARG A 85 1.82 23.47 2.14
N MET A 86 0.85 23.02 1.33
CA MET A 86 -0.06 21.93 1.73
C MET A 86 0.68 20.60 1.85
N ARG A 87 1.62 20.33 0.93
CA ARG A 87 2.51 19.18 0.99
C ARG A 87 3.36 19.20 2.27
N GLU A 88 4.02 20.32 2.58
CA GLU A 88 4.78 20.51 3.83
C GLU A 88 3.94 20.16 5.07
N ILE A 89 2.68 20.62 5.16
CA ILE A 89 1.77 20.26 6.26
C ILE A 89 1.51 18.76 6.32
N VAL A 90 1.06 18.14 5.22
CA VAL A 90 0.71 16.71 5.20
C VAL A 90 1.92 15.84 5.53
N LEU A 91 3.11 16.18 5.02
CA LEU A 91 4.38 15.52 5.34
C LEU A 91 4.74 15.62 6.84
N ARG A 92 4.52 16.78 7.48
CA ARG A 92 4.72 16.95 8.93
C ARG A 92 3.71 16.17 9.77
N VAL A 93 2.47 16.02 9.31
CA VAL A 93 1.49 15.15 10.00
C VAL A 93 1.86 13.68 9.86
N LEU A 94 2.21 13.24 8.64
CA LEU A 94 2.60 11.86 8.33
C LEU A 94 3.84 11.40 9.13
N LEU A 95 4.89 12.22 9.19
CA LEU A 95 6.11 11.92 9.98
C LEU A 95 5.83 11.66 11.46
N ASN A 96 4.95 12.46 12.06
CA ASN A 96 4.65 12.38 13.49
C ASN A 96 3.49 11.40 13.80
N ARG A 97 2.87 10.80 12.77
CA ARG A 97 1.54 10.14 12.72
C ARG A 97 0.36 11.04 13.17
N LYS A 98 0.57 11.93 14.15
CA LYS A 98 -0.37 12.96 14.63
C LYS A 98 0.38 14.26 14.94
N ALA A 99 -0.21 15.42 14.62
CA ALA A 99 0.37 16.73 14.93
C ALA A 99 -0.65 17.68 15.57
N ARG A 100 -0.24 18.38 16.64
CA ARG A 100 -1.02 19.48 17.24
C ARG A 100 -0.89 20.74 16.39
N TYR A 101 -1.90 21.62 16.42
CA TYR A 101 -1.87 22.91 15.72
C TYR A 101 -0.58 23.72 15.97
N GLN A 102 -0.17 23.87 17.24
CA GLN A 102 1.03 24.64 17.62
C GLN A 102 2.33 24.02 17.09
N VAL A 103 2.41 22.69 17.02
CA VAL A 103 3.57 21.99 16.46
C VAL A 103 3.70 22.28 14.96
N LEU A 104 2.59 22.32 14.22
CA LEU A 104 2.60 22.70 12.81
C LEU A 104 2.95 24.17 12.60
N LEU A 105 2.42 25.08 13.43
CA LEU A 105 2.72 26.51 13.37
C LEU A 105 4.23 26.78 13.53
N ASN A 106 4.82 26.23 14.60
CA ASN A 106 6.24 26.37 14.92
C ASN A 106 7.14 25.71 13.86
N ALA A 107 6.77 24.53 13.35
CA ALA A 107 7.60 23.74 12.43
C ALA A 107 7.55 24.21 10.95
N LEU A 108 6.64 25.13 10.60
CA LEU A 108 6.42 25.61 9.22
C LEU A 108 6.69 27.10 9.02
N ARG A 109 6.69 27.92 10.09
CA ARG A 109 6.93 29.37 10.05
C ARG A 109 6.03 30.09 9.04
N ILE A 110 4.73 29.77 9.05
CA ILE A 110 3.68 30.41 8.25
C ILE A 110 2.62 31.08 9.16
N PRO A 111 1.88 32.10 8.69
CA PRO A 111 0.88 32.78 9.50
C PRO A 111 -0.24 31.86 9.99
N SER A 112 -0.78 32.14 11.18
CA SER A 112 -1.83 31.34 11.83
C SER A 112 -3.12 31.25 10.99
N SER A 113 -3.52 32.36 10.35
CA SER A 113 -4.64 32.40 9.40
C SER A 113 -4.41 31.48 8.20
N THR A 114 -3.21 31.53 7.61
CA THR A 114 -2.79 30.69 6.47
C THR A 114 -2.75 29.20 6.83
N LEU A 115 -2.18 28.85 8.00
CA LEU A 115 -2.18 27.47 8.50
C LEU A 115 -3.61 26.95 8.73
N SER A 116 -4.47 27.77 9.33
CA SER A 116 -5.87 27.43 9.56
C SER A 116 -6.65 27.21 8.26
N LEU A 117 -6.41 28.03 7.23
CA LEU A 117 -6.98 27.88 5.89
C LEU A 117 -6.54 26.57 5.22
N TYR A 118 -5.23 26.27 5.23
CA TYR A 118 -4.71 25.02 4.65
C TYR A 118 -5.19 23.78 5.42
N LEU A 119 -5.25 23.84 6.76
CA LEU A 119 -5.78 22.75 7.59
C LEU A 119 -7.30 22.58 7.44
N LYS A 120 -8.06 23.62 7.10
CA LYS A 120 -9.45 23.48 6.66
C LYS A 120 -9.50 22.77 5.30
N TYR A 121 -8.84 23.30 4.27
CA TYR A 121 -8.83 22.72 2.91
C TYR A 121 -8.41 21.24 2.88
N LEU A 122 -7.42 20.84 3.69
CA LEU A 122 -6.95 19.46 3.79
C LEU A 122 -7.92 18.52 4.54
N VAL A 123 -8.75 19.05 5.45
CA VAL A 123 -9.80 18.30 6.14
C VAL A 123 -11.06 18.22 5.29
N ASP A 124 -11.52 19.33 4.72
CA ASP A 124 -12.68 19.42 3.82
C ASP A 124 -12.52 18.47 2.61
N ARG A 125 -11.27 18.25 2.16
CA ARG A 125 -10.95 17.30 1.08
C ARG A 125 -10.63 15.90 1.55
N ASN A 126 -10.86 15.49 2.80
CA ASN A 126 -10.56 14.13 3.30
C ASN A 126 -9.11 13.68 3.01
N ILE A 127 -8.13 14.53 3.35
CA ILE A 127 -6.69 14.22 3.28
C ILE A 127 -6.13 14.13 4.71
N LEU A 128 -6.51 15.07 5.56
CA LEU A 128 -6.31 15.03 7.02
C LEU A 128 -7.63 14.80 7.73
N LYS A 129 -7.58 14.20 8.91
CA LYS A 129 -8.69 14.14 9.87
C LYS A 129 -8.39 15.04 11.06
N ARG A 130 -9.39 15.77 11.55
CA ARG A 130 -9.29 16.62 12.74
C ARG A 130 -9.89 15.89 13.93
N HIS A 131 -9.13 15.82 15.02
CA HIS A 131 -9.54 15.30 16.32
C HIS A 131 -9.40 16.42 17.36
N ARG A 132 -10.43 16.64 18.18
CA ARG A 132 -10.35 17.56 19.32
C ARG A 132 -9.93 16.77 20.57
N ILE A 133 -8.85 17.18 21.21
CA ILE A 133 -8.36 16.57 22.47
C ILE A 133 -8.34 17.68 23.51
N GLY A 134 -9.37 17.72 24.36
CA GLY A 134 -9.63 18.82 25.29
C GLY A 134 -9.80 20.16 24.57
N ARG A 135 -8.88 21.09 24.81
CA ARG A 135 -8.85 22.42 24.18
C ARG A 135 -8.02 22.48 22.88
N GLU A 136 -7.28 21.43 22.52
CA GLU A 136 -6.42 21.43 21.33
C GLU A 136 -7.03 20.69 20.13
N ASN A 137 -6.64 21.14 18.93
CA ASN A 137 -6.88 20.44 17.67
C ASN A 137 -5.63 19.62 17.29
N VAL A 138 -5.84 18.31 17.12
CA VAL A 138 -4.84 17.33 16.67
C VAL A 138 -5.26 16.82 15.29
N TYR A 139 -4.28 16.71 14.39
CA TYR A 139 -4.48 16.30 13.01
C TYR A 139 -3.76 14.98 12.75
N THR A 140 -4.41 14.09 12.02
CA THR A 140 -3.90 12.80 11.53
C THR A 140 -4.11 12.72 10.02
N VAL A 141 -3.40 11.82 9.32
CA VAL A 141 -3.69 11.56 7.90
C VAL A 141 -4.90 10.63 7.81
N GLN A 142 -5.86 10.94 6.93
CA GLN A 142 -7.11 10.17 6.79
C GLN A 142 -6.87 8.76 6.21
N ASP A 143 -5.97 8.66 5.24
CA ASP A 143 -5.54 7.43 4.58
C ASP A 143 -4.05 7.59 4.26
N GLU A 144 -3.18 7.15 5.18
CA GLU A 144 -1.73 7.20 4.96
C GLU A 144 -1.37 6.44 3.67
N ASP A 145 -1.95 5.26 3.47
CA ASP A 145 -1.62 4.33 2.38
C ASP A 145 -1.82 4.97 1.01
N ARG A 146 -2.86 5.79 0.87
CA ARG A 146 -3.19 6.52 -0.36
C ARG A 146 -2.53 7.89 -0.45
N VAL A 147 -2.34 8.62 0.66
CA VAL A 147 -1.53 9.86 0.65
C VAL A 147 -0.10 9.57 0.20
N ALA A 148 0.53 8.55 0.77
CA ALA A 148 1.81 8.05 0.31
C ALA A 148 1.68 7.11 -0.92
N LYS A 149 0.52 6.90 -1.54
CA LYS A 149 0.48 6.47 -2.96
C LYS A 149 0.80 7.65 -3.88
N VAL A 150 0.29 8.83 -3.53
CA VAL A 150 0.18 9.96 -4.46
C VAL A 150 1.38 10.91 -4.40
N LEU A 151 1.90 11.24 -3.21
CA LEU A 151 3.24 11.87 -3.04
C LEU A 151 4.27 11.21 -3.95
N ILE A 152 4.16 9.89 -3.91
CA ILE A 152 5.08 8.91 -4.38
C ILE A 152 4.92 8.69 -5.90
N SER A 153 3.70 8.52 -6.41
CA SER A 153 3.48 8.25 -7.84
C SER A 153 4.00 9.36 -8.77
N TYR A 154 4.22 10.56 -8.20
CA TYR A 154 4.58 11.80 -8.89
C TYR A 154 5.75 12.55 -8.21
N LYS A 155 6.63 11.86 -7.46
CA LYS A 155 7.85 12.44 -6.85
C LYS A 155 8.64 13.37 -7.78
N SER A 156 8.83 12.94 -9.02
CA SER A 156 9.53 13.69 -10.08
C SER A 156 8.86 15.00 -10.48
N SER A 157 7.58 15.18 -10.16
CA SER A 157 6.82 16.43 -10.34
C SER A 157 6.77 17.30 -9.08
N PHE A 158 7.41 16.87 -7.99
CA PHE A 158 7.39 17.57 -6.69
C PHE A 158 8.77 18.04 -6.21
N VAL A 159 9.85 17.32 -6.56
CA VAL A 159 11.29 17.66 -6.41
C VAL A 159 11.60 18.38 -5.09
N ASP A 160 11.54 17.64 -3.98
CA ASP A 160 11.53 18.22 -2.63
C ASP A 160 12.21 17.28 -1.63
N ARG A 161 13.37 17.71 -1.08
CA ARG A 161 14.15 16.94 -0.11
C ARG A 161 13.39 16.58 1.17
N LEU A 162 12.31 17.31 1.49
CA LEU A 162 11.44 16.95 2.61
C LEU A 162 10.62 15.69 2.31
N VAL A 163 10.15 15.51 1.06
CA VAL A 163 9.44 14.29 0.62
C VAL A 163 10.34 13.08 0.78
N ASP A 164 11.62 13.18 0.36
CA ASP A 164 12.61 12.11 0.49
C ASP A 164 12.73 11.64 1.95
N LYS A 165 13.05 12.57 2.87
CA LYS A 165 13.22 12.24 4.30
C LYS A 165 11.96 11.67 4.95
N VAL A 166 10.79 12.22 4.61
CA VAL A 166 9.51 11.75 5.16
C VAL A 166 9.24 10.30 4.77
N LEU A 167 9.54 9.95 3.52
CA LEU A 167 9.26 8.62 3.01
C LEU A 167 10.23 7.59 3.58
N ASN A 168 11.54 7.88 3.67
CA ASN A 168 12.51 7.02 4.36
C ASN A 168 12.00 6.62 5.76
N THR A 169 11.76 7.60 6.63
CA THR A 169 11.31 7.37 8.02
C THR A 169 9.92 6.72 8.12
N TRP A 170 9.00 7.05 7.21
CA TRP A 170 7.70 6.41 7.19
C TRP A 170 7.81 4.91 6.79
N MET A 171 8.67 4.58 5.83
CA MET A 171 8.86 3.21 5.35
C MET A 171 9.60 2.36 6.40
N GLU A 172 10.66 2.89 7.01
CA GLU A 172 11.37 2.28 8.15
C GLU A 172 10.43 1.86 9.28
N THR A 173 9.48 2.72 9.67
CA THR A 173 8.59 2.44 10.80
C THR A 173 7.57 1.34 10.51
N ARG A 174 7.04 1.23 9.28
CA ARG A 174 6.11 0.14 8.92
C ARG A 174 6.75 -1.22 8.63
N PHE A 175 8.04 -1.28 8.25
CA PHE A 175 8.74 -2.57 8.15
C PHE A 175 8.89 -3.31 9.50
N ARG A 176 8.65 -2.65 10.64
CA ARG A 176 8.53 -3.31 11.96
C ARG A 176 7.15 -3.92 12.21
N GLU A 177 6.08 -3.30 11.71
CA GLU A 177 4.70 -3.77 11.87
C GLU A 177 4.45 -5.02 11.01
N SER A 178 4.94 -5.03 9.76
CA SER A 178 4.78 -6.16 8.82
C SER A 178 5.47 -7.47 9.26
N ARG A 179 6.24 -7.47 10.36
CA ARG A 179 6.79 -8.68 10.99
C ARG A 179 5.91 -9.26 12.10
N LYS A 180 4.89 -8.54 12.58
CA LYS A 180 3.90 -9.06 13.54
C LYS A 180 2.71 -9.68 12.82
N ASP A 181 2.14 -8.98 11.86
CA ASP A 181 0.95 -9.44 11.10
C ASP A 181 1.22 -10.81 10.46
N ASN A 182 2.39 -10.95 9.81
CA ASN A 182 2.88 -12.18 9.20
C ASN A 182 3.16 -13.33 10.20
N VAL A 183 3.27 -13.06 11.52
CA VAL A 183 3.41 -14.11 12.55
C VAL A 183 2.04 -14.57 13.03
N VAL A 184 1.12 -13.64 13.29
CA VAL A 184 -0.27 -13.94 13.68
C VAL A 184 -0.98 -14.71 12.57
N GLU A 185 -0.94 -14.22 11.33
CA GLU A 185 -1.59 -14.84 10.17
C GLU A 185 -1.04 -16.25 9.87
N ILE A 186 0.27 -16.49 10.10
CA ILE A 186 0.87 -17.83 9.97
C ILE A 186 0.53 -18.77 11.14
N GLN A 187 0.26 -18.24 12.34
CA GLN A 187 -0.13 -19.03 13.50
C GLN A 187 -1.61 -19.42 13.45
N GLU A 188 -2.52 -18.49 13.11
CA GLU A 188 -3.96 -18.77 12.95
C GLU A 188 -4.23 -19.81 11.84
N VAL A 189 -3.54 -19.70 10.70
CA VAL A 189 -3.62 -20.68 9.61
C VAL A 189 -3.07 -22.06 10.03
N LYS A 190 -2.12 -22.13 10.98
CA LYS A 190 -1.57 -23.40 11.47
C LYS A 190 -2.44 -24.10 12.51
N VAL A 191 -3.11 -23.39 13.43
CA VAL A 191 -4.02 -24.05 14.39
C VAL A 191 -5.27 -24.59 13.72
N ASN A 192 -5.81 -23.88 12.72
CA ASN A 192 -7.00 -24.32 11.99
C ASN A 192 -6.75 -25.47 10.99
N ALA A 193 -5.51 -25.91 10.81
CA ALA A 193 -5.13 -26.99 9.89
C ALA A 193 -4.95 -28.36 10.57
N LEU A 194 -5.13 -28.47 11.89
CA LEU A 194 -4.78 -29.66 12.69
C LEU A 194 -5.96 -30.39 13.35
N THR A 195 -7.21 -30.04 13.01
CA THR A 195 -8.39 -30.85 13.39
C THR A 195 -8.99 -31.54 12.16
N PRO A 196 -8.85 -32.87 12.02
CA PRO A 196 -9.56 -33.58 10.96
C PRO A 196 -11.08 -33.53 11.24
N PRO A 197 -11.92 -33.35 10.20
CA PRO A 197 -13.36 -33.27 10.40
C PRO A 197 -13.89 -34.62 10.92
N ARG A 198 -14.64 -34.59 12.03
CA ARG A 198 -15.40 -35.76 12.50
C ARG A 198 -16.43 -36.13 11.43
N SER A 199 -16.22 -37.26 10.76
CA SER A 199 -17.25 -37.88 9.93
C SER A 199 -18.45 -38.24 10.81
N ARG A 200 -19.66 -37.91 10.33
CA ARG A 200 -20.91 -38.38 10.93
C ARG A 200 -21.38 -39.63 10.22
N ASN A 201 -21.37 -40.74 10.96
CA ASN A 201 -22.21 -41.93 10.82
C ASN A 201 -22.60 -42.36 9.39
N SER A 202 -21.74 -43.11 8.71
CA SER A 202 -22.14 -43.99 7.61
C SER A 202 -22.62 -45.35 8.17
N THR A 203 -23.73 -45.34 8.91
CA THR A 203 -24.33 -46.54 9.55
C THR A 203 -25.68 -46.92 8.90
N GLN A 204 -25.85 -46.51 7.65
CA GLN A 204 -26.89 -46.93 6.71
C GLN A 204 -26.20 -47.15 5.35
N LEU A 205 -26.83 -47.92 4.45
CA LEU A 205 -26.26 -48.45 3.18
C LEU A 205 -25.32 -49.66 3.29
N LEU A 206 -25.61 -50.61 4.20
CA LEU A 206 -25.13 -52.00 4.12
C LEU A 206 -26.25 -52.98 4.55
N SER A 207 -27.35 -53.03 3.79
CA SER A 207 -28.51 -53.91 4.12
C SER A 207 -29.37 -54.39 2.94
N GLU A 208 -29.15 -53.97 1.68
CA GLU A 208 -30.11 -54.25 0.57
C GLU A 208 -29.50 -54.79 -0.74
N PHE A 209 -28.20 -55.09 -0.82
CA PHE A 209 -27.54 -55.56 -2.06
C PHE A 209 -26.75 -56.87 -1.88
N CYS A 210 -27.36 -57.89 -1.28
CA CYS A 210 -26.77 -59.23 -1.21
C CYS A 210 -27.82 -60.37 -1.23
N SER A 211 -28.79 -60.28 -2.14
CA SER A 211 -29.73 -61.38 -2.46
C SER A 211 -30.26 -61.25 -3.88
N LEU A 212 -30.51 -62.41 -4.53
CA LEU A 212 -30.92 -62.63 -5.93
C LEU A 212 -29.78 -62.62 -6.98
N ALA A 213 -29.80 -63.66 -7.84
CA ALA A 213 -28.82 -64.04 -8.88
C ALA A 213 -27.40 -64.37 -8.34
N SER A 214 -26.79 -65.54 -8.58
CA SER A 214 -27.04 -66.63 -9.56
C SER A 214 -26.68 -67.99 -8.91
N PRO A 215 -27.02 -69.18 -9.48
CA PRO A 215 -27.62 -69.46 -10.79
C PRO A 215 -29.14 -69.28 -10.84
#